data_AF-A0A3N7E253-F1
#
_entry.id   AF-A0A3N7E253-F1
#
_cell.length_a   1.000
_cell.length_b   1.000
_cell.length_c   1.000
_cell.angle_alpha   90.00
_cell.angle_beta   90.00
_cell.angle_gamma   90.00
#
_symmetry.space_group_name_H-M   'P 1'
#
loop_
_entity.id
_entity.type
_entity.pdbx_description
1 polymer ?
#
loop_
_entity_poly.entity_id
_entity_poly.type
_entity_poly.pdbx_seq_one_letter_code
_entity_poly.pdbx_strand_id
1 'polypeptide(L)' 'MNEAVYLKLKGIVIRDLLKDPHRTSFHERELKSEGLTPEYRRAVEEVLEELRVAQRRRS' A
#
# COMPACT_ATOMS: atom_id res chain seq x y z
N MET A 1 3.20 17.60 1.20
CA MET A 1 2.69 16.25 1.50
C MET A 1 2.13 16.27 2.92
N ASN A 2 0.91 15.79 3.12
CA ASN A 2 0.19 15.81 4.41
C ASN A 2 0.40 14.48 5.15
N GLU A 3 1.21 14.51 6.21
CA GLU A 3 1.61 13.30 6.94
C GLU A 3 0.42 12.60 7.63
N ALA A 4 -0.54 13.36 8.17
CA ALA A 4 -1.73 12.78 8.81
C ALA A 4 -2.61 12.01 7.81
N VAL A 5 -2.74 12.55 6.58
CA VAL A 5 -3.47 11.88 5.49
C VAL A 5 -2.73 10.63 5.05
N TYR A 6 -1.41 10.70 4.86
CA TYR A 6 -0.58 9.53 4.53
C TYR A 6 -0.71 8.42 5.57
N LEU A 7 -0.60 8.71 6.87
CA LEU A 7 -0.71 7.70 7.93
C LEU A 7 -2.09 7.02 7.92
N LYS A 8 -3.16 7.81 7.71
CA LYS A 8 -4.52 7.28 7.60
C LYS A 8 -4.67 6.35 6.39
N LEU A 9 -4.15 6.74 5.23
CA LEU A 9 -4.18 5.95 4.01
C LEU A 9 -3.36 4.67 4.13
N LYS A 10 -2.15 4.75 4.71
CA LYS A 10 -1.30 3.58 5.01
C LYS A 10 -2.05 2.55 5.85
N GLY A 11 -2.72 3.00 6.92
CA GLY A 11 -3.56 2.13 7.74
C GLY A 11 -4.75 1.49 7.00
N ILE A 12 -5.32 2.18 5.99
CA ILE A 12 -6.38 1.61 5.14
C ILE A 12 -5.81 0.50 4.25
N VAL A 13 -4.70 0.76 3.55
CA VAL A 13 -4.05 -0.23 2.66
C VAL A 13 -3.64 -1.48 3.43
N ILE A 14 -3.04 -1.31 4.62
CA ILE A 14 -2.67 -2.45 5.48
C ILE A 14 -3.90 -3.29 5.85
N ARG A 15 -4.98 -2.66 6.31
CA ARG A 15 -6.21 -3.38 6.69
C ARG A 15 -6.84 -4.12 5.51
N ASP A 16 -6.77 -3.52 4.33
CA ASP A 16 -7.31 -4.13 3.11
C ASP A 16 -6.54 -5.39 2.72
N LEU A 17 -5.21 -5.33 2.74
CA LEU A 17 -4.34 -6.48 2.46
C LEU A 17 -4.38 -7.56 3.54
N LEU A 18 -4.60 -7.20 4.81
CA LEU A 18 -4.82 -8.17 5.89
C LEU A 18 -6.16 -8.90 5.72
N LYS A 19 -7.18 -8.21 5.19
CA LYS A 19 -8.50 -8.78 4.92
C LYS A 19 -8.45 -9.70 3.70
N ASP A 20 -7.75 -9.30 2.65
CA ASP A 20 -7.58 -10.08 1.41
C ASP A 20 -6.20 -9.84 0.79
N PRO A 21 -5.26 -10.80 0.95
CA PRO A 21 -3.92 -10.72 0.37
C PRO A 21 -3.89 -10.64 -1.17
N HIS A 22 -4.95 -11.08 -1.87
CA HIS A 22 -5.02 -11.01 -3.33
C HIS A 22 -5.20 -9.57 -3.85
N ARG A 23 -5.55 -8.61 -2.97
CA ARG A 23 -5.64 -7.18 -3.30
C ARG A 23 -4.31 -6.50 -3.55
N THR A 24 -3.19 -7.20 -3.35
CA THR A 24 -1.85 -6.75 -3.77
C THR A 24 -1.85 -6.28 -5.23
N SER A 25 -2.44 -7.08 -6.14
CA SER A 25 -2.54 -6.77 -7.56
C SER A 25 -3.45 -5.58 -7.88
N PHE A 26 -4.41 -5.27 -7.00
CA PHE A 26 -5.26 -4.09 -7.13
C PHE A 26 -4.45 -2.83 -6.82
N HIS A 27 -3.73 -2.80 -5.69
CA HIS A 27 -2.91 -1.66 -5.31
C HIS A 27 -1.74 -1.40 -6.29
N GLU A 28 -1.14 -2.45 -6.87
CA GLU A 28 -0.14 -2.30 -7.92
C GLU A 28 -0.69 -1.67 -9.20
N ARG A 29 -1.97 -1.92 -9.53
CA ARG A 29 -2.66 -1.26 -10.65
C ARG A 29 -2.97 0.19 -10.33
N GLU A 30 -3.43 0.46 -9.11
CA GLU A 30 -3.70 1.83 -8.65
C GLU A 30 -2.47 2.73 -8.78
N LEU A 31 -1.26 2.25 -8.49
CA LEU A 31 -0.04 3.06 -8.66
C LEU A 31 0.19 3.59 -10.08
N LYS A 32 -0.43 2.96 -11.10
CA LYS A 32 -0.34 3.35 -12.50
C LYS A 32 -1.45 4.34 -12.91
N SER A 33 -2.45 4.55 -12.07
CA SER A 33 -3.56 5.46 -12.34
C SER A 33 -3.11 6.92 -12.27
N GLU A 34 -3.63 7.72 -13.20
CA GLU A 34 -3.46 9.17 -13.17
C GLU A 34 -4.28 9.78 -12.03
N GLY A 35 -3.81 10.87 -11.43
CA GLY A 35 -4.53 11.57 -10.36
C GLY A 35 -4.36 10.98 -8.96
N LEU A 36 -3.49 9.98 -8.76
CA LEU A 36 -3.15 9.55 -7.41
C LEU A 36 -2.54 10.67 -6.60
N THR A 37 -3.07 10.89 -5.40
CA THR A 37 -2.43 11.79 -4.43
C THR A 37 -1.04 11.25 -4.07
N PRO A 38 -0.05 12.13 -3.85
CA PRO A 38 1.28 11.72 -3.38
C PRO A 38 1.23 10.87 -2.10
N GLU A 39 0.30 11.20 -1.19
CA GLU A 39 0.10 10.50 0.08
C GLU A 39 -0.35 9.05 -0.13
N TYR A 40 -1.32 8.81 -1.03
CA TYR A 40 -1.80 7.46 -1.32
C TYR A 40 -0.74 6.64 -2.06
N ARG A 41 -0.03 7.26 -3.03
CA ARG A 41 1.08 6.61 -3.74
C ARG A 41 2.14 6.09 -2.77
N ARG A 42 2.64 6.96 -1.90
CA ARG A 42 3.62 6.60 -0.86
C ARG A 42 3.10 5.51 0.07
N ALA A 43 1.84 5.62 0.51
CA ALA A 43 1.23 4.62 1.39
C ALA A 43 1.20 3.22 0.76
N VAL A 44 0.82 3.12 -0.52
CA VAL A 44 0.79 1.85 -1.24
C VAL A 44 2.20 1.30 -1.47
N GLU A 45 3.13 2.13 -1.94
CA GLU A 45 4.52 1.70 -2.22
C GLU A 45 5.21 1.12 -0.98
N GLU A 46 5.12 1.81 0.16
CA GLU A 46 5.74 1.35 1.40
C GLU A 46 5.12 0.04 1.90
N VAL A 47 3.79 -0.09 1.88
CA VAL A 47 3.11 -1.30 2.38
C VAL A 47 3.42 -2.50 1.50
N LEU A 48 3.48 -2.33 0.18
CA LEU A 48 3.85 -3.40 -0.74
C LEU A 48 5.30 -3.85 -0.53
N GLU A 49 6.23 -2.93 -0.28
CA GLU A 49 7.62 -3.30 0.02
C GLU A 49 7.74 -4.03 1.36
N GLU A 50 7.08 -3.54 2.41
CA GLU A 50 7.03 -4.21 3.72
C GLU A 50 6.46 -5.63 3.60
N LEU A 51 5.41 -5.82 2.79
CA LEU A 51 4.82 -7.13 2.51
C LEU A 51 5.82 -8.06 1.80
N ARG A 52 6.52 -7.58 0.78
CA ARG A 52 7.55 -8.36 0.07
C ARG A 52 8.71 -8.75 0.99
N VAL A 53 9.17 -7.84 1.84
CA VAL A 53 10.19 -8.14 2.87
C VAL A 53 9.68 -9.21 3.84
N ALA A 54 8.44 -9.09 4.31
CA ALA A 54 7.85 -10.07 5.22
C ALA A 54 7.70 -11.45 4.58
N GLN A 55 7.32 -11.53 3.30
CA GLN A 55 7.24 -12.78 2.55
C GLN A 55 8.61 -13.43 2.36
N ARG A 56 9.64 -12.66 1.98
CA ARG A 56 11.02 -13.15 1.83
C ARG A 56 11.63 -13.67 3.13
N ARG A 57 11.21 -13.16 4.28
CA ARG A 57 11.67 -13.66 5.60
C ARG A 57 11.02 -14.98 6.01
N ARG A 58 9.92 -15.38 5.35
CA ARG A 58 9.19 -16.62 5.63
C ARG A 58 9.59 -17.77 4.71
N SER A 59 10.24 -17.48 3.59
CA SER A 59 10.86 -18.45 2.67
C SER A 59 12.27 -18.80 3.13
#